data_AF-A0A5C5TT38-F1
#
_entry.id   AF-A0A5C5TT38-F1
#
_cell.length_a   1.000
_cell.length_b   1.000
_cell.length_c   1.000
_cell.angle_alpha   90.00
_cell.angle_beta   90.00
_cell.angle_gamma   90.00
#
_symmetry.space_group_name_H-M   'P 1'
#
loop_
_entity.id
_entity.type
_entity.pdbx_description
1 polymer ?
#
loop_
_entity_poly.entity_id
_entity_poly.type
_entity_poly.pdbx_seq_one_letter_code
_entity_poly.pdbx_strand_id
1 'polypeptide(L)' 'MLRLIKIFNSNSKGYWYIPENKAPGMVEIDEKTGEVVVAIESTYDTELGYPYFANKARGVVKQMWDSGELPDEKFLAWG' A
#
# COMPACT_ATOMS: atom_id res chain seq x y z
N MET A 1 0.98 -13.11 -3.26
CA MET A 1 1.57 -11.90 -3.88
C MET A 1 0.89 -10.62 -3.43
N LEU A 2 1.58 -9.49 -3.54
CA LEU A 2 1.08 -8.14 -3.28
C LEU A 2 1.59 -7.19 -4.37
N ARG A 3 0.68 -6.47 -5.02
CA ARG A 3 1.01 -5.45 -6.03
C ARG A 3 0.67 -4.07 -5.48
N LEU A 4 1.60 -3.12 -5.62
CA LEU A 4 1.44 -1.73 -5.22
C LEU A 4 1.39 -0.88 -6.49
N ILE A 5 0.34 -0.08 -6.66
CA ILE A 5 0.18 0.85 -7.78
C ILE A 5 0.07 2.26 -7.21
N LYS A 6 0.96 3.15 -7.63
CA LYS A 6 0.99 4.53 -7.16
C LYS A 6 -0.30 5.23 -7.53
N ILE A 7 -0.81 6.04 -6.60
CA ILE A 7 -1.99 6.85 -6.85
C ILE A 7 -1.58 8.03 -7.74
N PHE A 8 -2.26 8.20 -8.87
CA PHE A 8 -2.09 9.33 -9.78
C PHE A 8 -3.30 10.26 -9.70
N ASN A 9 -3.09 11.55 -9.98
CA ASN A 9 -4.16 12.57 -10.06
C ASN A 9 -5.03 12.68 -8.80
N SER A 10 -4.42 12.50 -7.62
CA SER A 10 -5.03 12.75 -6.31
C SER A 10 -4.21 13.79 -5.55
N ASN A 11 -4.86 14.50 -4.62
CA ASN A 11 -4.16 15.34 -3.64
C ASN A 11 -3.42 14.49 -2.59
N SER A 12 -3.72 13.19 -2.51
CA SER A 12 -3.05 12.23 -1.63
C SER A 12 -1.88 11.54 -2.34
N LYS A 13 -0.72 11.46 -1.67
CA LYS A 13 0.35 10.55 -2.06
C LYS A 13 0.14 9.19 -1.41
N GLY A 14 0.32 8.12 -2.17
CA GLY A 14 0.08 6.78 -1.65
C GLY A 14 0.06 5.72 -2.74
N TYR A 15 -0.38 4.53 -2.34
CA TYR A 15 -0.47 3.37 -3.20
C TYR A 15 -1.80 2.65 -2.98
N TRP A 16 -2.40 2.22 -4.08
CA TRP A 16 -3.32 1.08 -4.06
C TRP A 16 -2.52 -0.19 -3.81
N TYR A 17 -2.95 -1.01 -2.86
CA TYR A 17 -2.38 -2.34 -2.64
C TYR A 17 -3.40 -3.40 -3.04
N ILE A 18 -2.98 -4.30 -3.93
CA ILE A 18 -3.80 -5.34 -4.53
C ILE A 18 -3.27 -6.70 -4.02
N PRO A 19 -3.93 -7.31 -3.02
CA PRO A 19 -3.48 -8.56 -2.46
C PRO A 19 -4.02 -9.74 -3.28
N GLU A 20 -3.16 -10.69 -3.67
CA GLU A 20 -3.55 -11.91 -4.40
C GLU A 20 -4.48 -11.68 -5.62
N ASN A 21 -4.31 -10.54 -6.32
CA ASN A 21 -5.18 -10.10 -7.42
C ASN A 21 -6.67 -9.92 -7.03
N LYS A 22 -6.97 -9.68 -5.76
CA LYS A 22 -8.30 -9.35 -5.24
C LYS A 22 -8.53 -7.83 -5.21
N ALA A 23 -9.71 -7.42 -4.75
CA ALA A 23 -10.08 -6.02 -4.62
C ALA A 23 -9.02 -5.24 -3.81
N PRO A 24 -8.63 -4.04 -4.27
CA PRO A 24 -7.58 -3.26 -3.64
C PRO A 24 -8.01 -2.65 -2.31
N GLY A 25 -7.04 -2.36 -1.46
CA GLY A 25 -7.14 -1.32 -0.45
C GLY A 25 -6.17 -0.17 -0.75
N MET A 26 -6.12 0.83 0.12
CA MET A 26 -5.33 2.04 -0.06
C MET A 26 -4.47 2.34 1.16
N VAL A 27 -3.21 2.68 0.91
CA VAL A 27 -2.33 3.31 1.90
C VAL A 27 -1.93 4.70 1.43
N GLU A 28 -1.91 5.66 2.36
CA GLU A 28 -1.53 7.04 2.10
C GLU A 28 -0.28 7.41 2.91
N ILE A 29 0.48 8.35 2.38
CA ILE A 29 1.69 8.90 2.99
C ILE A 29 1.36 10.31 3.48
N ASP A 30 1.51 10.55 4.76
CA ASP A 30 1.53 11.91 5.31
C ASP A 30 2.88 12.55 4.97
N GLU A 31 2.86 13.55 4.09
CA GLU A 31 4.10 14.17 3.59
C GLU A 31 4.85 15.00 4.64
N LYS A 32 4.19 15.39 5.74
CA LYS A 32 4.82 16.19 6.80
C LYS A 32 5.62 15.31 7.76
N THR A 33 5.10 14.12 8.05
CA THR A 33 5.66 13.18 9.03
C THR A 33 6.38 12.00 8.38
N GLY A 34 6.07 11.71 7.11
CA GLY A 34 6.47 10.48 6.43
C GLY A 34 5.74 9.24 6.95
N GLU A 35 4.71 9.39 7.78
CA GLU A 35 3.91 8.26 8.25
C GLU A 35 3.08 7.67 7.11
N VAL A 36 2.98 6.35 7.08
CA VAL A 36 2.11 5.64 6.14
C VAL A 36 0.93 5.07 6.91
N VAL A 37 -0.28 5.43 6.48
CA VAL A 37 -1.55 5.05 7.10
C VAL A 37 -2.38 4.19 6.15
N VAL A 38 -3.20 3.31 6.71
CA VAL A 38 -4.19 2.55 5.93
C VAL A 38 -5.43 3.41 5.80
N ALA A 39 -5.69 3.90 4.60
CA ALA A 39 -6.86 4.74 4.32
C ALA A 39 -8.09 3.89 3.97
N ILE A 40 -7.89 2.77 3.28
CA ILE A 40 -8.94 1.82 2.90
C ILE A 40 -8.41 0.40 3.10
N GLU A 41 -9.11 -0.40 3.91
CA GLU A 41 -8.83 -1.83 4.02
C GLU A 41 -9.36 -2.58 2.79
N SER A 42 -8.57 -3.52 2.27
CA SER A 42 -9.00 -4.40 1.20
C SER A 42 -10.08 -5.36 1.74
N THR A 43 -11.02 -5.77 0.88
CA THR A 43 -12.02 -6.77 1.30
C THR A 43 -11.37 -8.07 1.72
N TYR A 44 -10.18 -8.38 1.18
CA TYR A 44 -9.46 -9.59 1.55
C TYR A 44 -8.89 -9.54 2.96
N ASP A 45 -8.37 -8.39 3.38
CA ASP A 45 -7.97 -8.18 4.78
C ASP A 45 -9.18 -8.29 5.73
N THR A 46 -10.33 -7.75 5.32
CA THR A 46 -11.59 -7.90 6.08
C THR A 46 -12.02 -9.37 6.17
N GLU A 47 -11.97 -10.13 5.08
CA GLU A 47 -12.28 -11.57 5.04
C GLU A 47 -11.33 -12.40 5.93
N LEU A 48 -10.05 -12.03 5.98
CA LEU A 48 -9.06 -12.65 6.85
C LEU A 48 -9.29 -12.32 8.32
N GLY A 49 -9.99 -11.23 8.63
CA GLY A 49 -10.22 -10.72 9.98
C GLY A 49 -9.02 -10.01 10.60
N TYR A 50 -7.98 -9.72 9.80
CA TYR A 50 -6.82 -8.94 10.24
C TYR A 50 -6.14 -8.26 9.04
N PRO A 51 -5.61 -7.03 9.20
CA PRO A 51 -5.04 -6.21 8.11
C PRO A 51 -3.64 -6.66 7.68
N TYR A 52 -3.50 -7.91 7.25
CA TYR A 52 -2.23 -8.51 6.86
C TYR A 52 -1.55 -7.77 5.71
N PHE A 53 -2.26 -7.63 4.59
CA PHE A 53 -1.72 -7.04 3.38
C PHE A 53 -1.62 -5.53 3.52
N ALA A 54 -2.58 -4.89 4.19
CA ALA A 54 -2.52 -3.48 4.53
C ALA A 54 -1.26 -3.14 5.35
N ASN A 55 -0.94 -3.91 6.40
CA ASN A 55 0.26 -3.71 7.20
C ASN A 55 1.54 -3.95 6.39
N LYS A 56 1.52 -4.95 5.50
CA LYS A 56 2.65 -5.22 4.61
C LYS A 56 2.87 -4.11 3.60
N ALA A 57 1.80 -3.62 2.97
CA ALA A 57 1.83 -2.48 2.07
C ALA A 57 2.37 -1.24 2.77
N ARG A 58 1.87 -0.94 3.98
CA ARG A 58 2.33 0.16 4.82
C ARG A 58 3.84 0.12 5.05
N GLY A 59 4.37 -1.04 5.46
CA GLY A 59 5.80 -1.21 5.67
C GLY A 59 6.64 -0.99 4.41
N VAL A 60 6.21 -1.55 3.28
CA VAL A 60 6.94 -1.42 2.01
C VAL A 60 6.88 0.02 1.47
N VAL A 61 5.73 0.68 1.58
CA VAL A 61 5.58 2.09 1.18
C VAL A 61 6.40 3.01 2.08
N LYS A 62 6.49 2.72 3.38
CA LYS A 62 7.37 3.47 4.29
C LYS A 62 8.84 3.35 3.88
N GLN A 63 9.29 2.14 3.55
CA GLN A 63 10.66 1.93 3.06
C GLN A 63 10.94 2.67 1.74
N MET A 64 9.98 2.67 0.82
CA MET A 64 10.07 3.42 -0.45
C MET A 64 10.12 4.94 -0.23
N TRP A 65 9.30 5.44 0.70
CA TRP A 65 9.33 6.84 1.11
C TRP A 65 10.69 7.21 1.70
N ASP A 66 11.20 6.40 2.62
CA ASP A 66 12.47 6.64 3.32
C ASP A 66 13.68 6.55 2.38
N SER A 67 13.61 5.74 1.32
CA SER A 67 14.65 5.68 0.30
C SER A 67 14.55 6.79 -0.74
N GLY A 68 13.47 7.58 -0.75
CA GLY A 68 13.17 8.58 -1.79
C GLY A 68 12.77 7.96 -3.13
N GLU A 69 12.57 6.65 -3.21
CA GLU A 69 12.21 5.93 -4.43
C GLU A 69 10.76 5.51 -4.38
N LEU A 70 9.90 6.29 -5.03
CA LEU A 70 8.46 6.03 -5.15
C LEU A 70 8.11 5.61 -6.58
N PRO A 71 8.45 4.37 -7.00
CA PRO A 71 8.15 3.89 -8.34
C PRO A 71 6.64 3.82 -8.57
N ASP A 72 6.23 3.93 -9.83
CA ASP A 72 4.82 3.89 -10.22
C ASP A 72 4.14 2.56 -9.91
N GLU A 73 4.93 1.49 -9.88
CA GLU A 73 4.48 0.14 -9.53
C GLU A 73 5.55 -0.62 -8.74
N LYS A 74 5.13 -1.46 -7.80
CA LYS A 74 6.00 -2.44 -7.14
C LYS A 74 5.28 -3.77 -6.95
N PHE A 75 5.98 -4.86 -7.23
CA PHE A 75 5.46 -6.22 -7.12
C PHE A 75 6.22 -7.02 -6.06
N LEU A 76 5.48 -7.78 -5.24
CA LEU A 76 6.01 -8.65 -4.20
C LEU A 76 5.43 -10.06 -4.38
N ALA A 77 6.28 -11.01 -4.77
CA ALA A 77 5.93 -12.43 -4.81
C ALA A 77 6.29 -13.11 -3.48
N TRP A 78 5.47 -14.07 -3.06
CA TRP A 78 5.82 -15.04 -2.01
C TRP A 78 6.16 -16.34 -2.75
N GLY A 79 7.37 -16.85 -2.57
CA GLY A 79 7.79 -18.15 -3.10
C GLY A 79 7.27 -19.31 -2.27
#